data_AF-A0A3A6NSZ7-F1
#
_entry.id   AF-A0A3A6NSZ7-F1
#
_cell.length_a   1.000
_cell.length_b   1.000
_cell.length_c   1.000
_cell.angle_alpha   90.00
_cell.angle_beta   90.00
_cell.angle_gamma   90.00
#
_symmetry.space_group_name_H-M   'P 1'
#
loop_
_entity.id
_entity.type
_entity.pdbx_description
1 polymer ?
#
loop_
_entity_poly.entity_id
_entity_poly.type
_entity_poly.pdbx_seq_one_letter_code
_entity_poly.pdbx_strand_id
1 'polypeptide(L)'
;MSWKVSLKQPICSAPRQTPNGCSPPWTAPSNARENRLRWKRSARKPALKNKHREAVFQPEFRDDLRHWIETDRKVALRAFGLIEAIMRDPFTGIGKPEPLKYLAPGVWSRRLTQEHRIVYLVRDDRIDFLQGRYHY
;
A
#
# COMPACT_ATOMS: atom_id res chain seq x y z
N MET A 1 14.37 50.59 10.79
CA MET A 1 15.64 50.90 10.14
C MET A 1 16.25 49.60 9.64
N SER A 2 16.25 49.35 8.33
CA SER A 2 17.46 49.30 7.47
C SER A 2 18.22 47.97 7.69
N TRP A 3 18.52 47.12 6.70
CA TRP A 3 19.08 47.41 5.38
C TRP A 3 18.76 46.27 4.39
N LYS A 4 18.45 46.65 3.16
CA LYS A 4 18.42 45.78 1.98
C LYS A 4 19.85 45.36 1.62
N VAL A 5 20.05 44.07 1.33
CA VAL A 5 21.22 43.61 0.56
C VAL A 5 20.72 43.20 -0.83
N SER A 6 20.97 44.10 -1.77
CA SER A 6 21.01 43.87 -3.21
C SER A 6 22.29 43.10 -3.54
N LEU A 7 22.29 42.21 -4.54
CA LEU A 7 23.21 42.34 -5.69
C LEU A 7 23.02 41.18 -6.69
N LYS A 8 22.63 41.60 -7.90
CA LYS A 8 23.21 41.25 -9.22
C LYS A 8 23.19 39.79 -9.68
N GLN A 9 22.26 39.52 -10.62
CA GLN A 9 22.49 38.59 -11.71
C GLN A 9 23.42 39.22 -12.76
N PRO A 10 24.42 38.49 -13.30
CA PRO A 10 25.09 38.89 -14.52
C PRO A 10 24.39 38.32 -15.77
N ILE A 11 24.39 39.17 -16.78
CA ILE A 11 23.72 39.09 -18.07
C ILE A 11 24.70 38.45 -19.08
N CYS A 12 24.13 37.69 -20.01
CA CYS A 12 24.61 37.31 -21.36
C CYS A 12 26.10 37.27 -21.68
N SER A 13 26.55 36.16 -22.27
CA SER A 13 27.32 36.22 -23.53
C SER A 13 27.27 34.88 -24.30
N ALA A 14 26.54 34.83 -25.41
CA ALA A 14 26.82 33.89 -26.49
C ALA A 14 28.07 34.36 -27.26
N PRO A 15 28.84 33.46 -27.88
CA PRO A 15 29.10 33.71 -29.31
C PRO A 15 29.18 32.46 -30.20
N ARG A 16 28.67 32.68 -31.42
CA ARG A 16 29.19 32.31 -32.76
C ARG A 16 29.50 30.85 -33.09
N GLN A 17 28.59 30.30 -33.90
CA GLN A 17 28.80 29.84 -35.28
C GLN A 17 30.27 29.58 -35.70
N THR A 18 30.51 28.36 -36.19
CA THR A 18 31.50 28.10 -37.24
C THR A 18 30.80 27.60 -38.52
N PRO A 19 31.44 27.80 -39.69
CA PRO A 19 30.79 27.83 -40.99
C PRO A 19 31.10 26.58 -41.84
N ASN A 20 30.31 26.39 -42.90
CA ASN A 20 30.61 25.60 -44.11
C ASN A 20 30.74 24.08 -43.87
N GLY A 21 29.83 23.23 -44.37
CA GLY A 21 29.42 23.16 -45.75
C GLY A 21 30.00 21.87 -46.33
N CYS A 22 29.22 20.78 -46.28
CA CYS A 22 29.40 19.57 -47.09
C CYS A 22 28.13 18.73 -46.99
N SER A 23 27.21 18.93 -47.94
CA SER A 23 26.23 17.92 -48.32
C SER A 23 26.63 17.38 -49.68
N PRO A 24 26.80 16.05 -49.82
CA PRO A 24 26.41 15.41 -51.06
C PRO A 24 25.41 14.27 -50.85
N PRO A 25 24.70 13.89 -51.93
CA PRO A 25 23.33 13.40 -51.89
C PRO A 25 23.30 11.87 -51.76
N TRP A 26 22.88 11.37 -50.61
CA TRP A 26 22.53 9.97 -50.48
C TRP A 26 21.08 9.76 -50.88
N THR A 27 20.90 9.24 -52.08
CA THR A 27 19.70 8.51 -52.49
C THR A 27 19.32 7.51 -51.41
N ALA A 28 18.09 7.63 -50.92
CA ALA A 28 17.49 6.74 -49.94
C ALA A 28 17.35 5.32 -50.49
N PRO A 29 17.81 4.27 -49.78
CA PRO A 29 17.20 2.97 -49.90
C PRO A 29 15.89 2.98 -49.11
N SER A 30 14.79 2.87 -49.85
CA SER A 30 13.52 2.37 -49.33
C SER A 30 13.73 1.03 -48.62
N ASN A 31 12.98 0.83 -47.52
CA ASN A 31 12.98 -0.34 -46.63
C ASN A 31 14.01 -0.37 -45.50
N ALA A 32 13.68 0.34 -44.42
CA ALA A 32 13.93 -0.14 -43.07
C ALA A 32 12.84 0.39 -42.11
N ARG A 33 11.57 0.16 -42.46
CA ARG A 33 10.47 0.20 -41.49
C ARG A 33 10.51 -1.08 -40.67
N GLU A 34 11.42 -1.19 -39.71
CA GLU A 34 11.30 -2.15 -38.60
C GLU A 34 12.50 -2.00 -37.68
N ASN A 35 12.34 -1.25 -36.58
CA ASN A 35 12.45 -1.79 -35.22
C ASN A 35 12.27 -0.66 -34.19
N ARG A 36 11.11 0.01 -34.21
CA ARG A 36 10.65 0.84 -33.10
C ARG A 36 9.43 0.12 -32.56
N LEU A 37 9.63 -0.75 -31.57
CA LEU A 37 8.64 -1.27 -30.59
C LEU A 37 9.16 -2.58 -29.98
N ARG A 38 10.20 -2.50 -29.13
CA ARG A 38 10.66 -3.65 -28.33
C ARG A 38 10.83 -3.27 -26.86
N TRP A 39 9.73 -2.99 -26.17
CA TRP A 39 9.65 -3.14 -24.71
C TRP A 39 8.24 -3.38 -24.14
N LYS A 40 7.17 -3.37 -24.95
CA LYS A 40 5.84 -3.79 -24.50
C LYS A 40 5.68 -5.31 -24.49
N ARG A 41 6.47 -6.01 -23.67
CA ARG A 41 6.00 -7.26 -23.06
C ARG A 41 5.81 -6.97 -21.59
N SER A 42 4.58 -6.62 -21.26
CA SER A 42 4.05 -6.55 -19.92
C SER A 42 4.64 -7.69 -19.10
N ALA A 43 5.52 -7.36 -18.17
CA ALA A 43 5.82 -8.25 -17.06
C ALA A 43 4.47 -8.46 -16.38
N ARG A 44 3.79 -9.58 -16.69
CA ARG A 44 2.64 -10.03 -15.92
C ARG A 44 3.17 -10.14 -14.49
N LYS A 45 2.79 -9.19 -13.63
CA LYS A 45 3.05 -9.29 -12.19
C LYS A 45 2.66 -10.71 -11.79
N PRO A 46 3.53 -11.47 -11.10
CA PRO A 46 3.12 -12.78 -10.60
C PRO A 46 1.86 -12.56 -9.77
N ALA A 47 0.76 -13.20 -10.16
CA ALA A 47 -0.46 -13.18 -9.38
C ALA A 47 -0.08 -13.75 -8.01
N LEU A 48 -0.05 -12.89 -6.99
CA LEU A 48 0.21 -13.30 -5.63
C LEU A 48 -0.80 -14.38 -5.29
N LYS A 49 -0.31 -15.59 -4.99
CA LYS A 49 -1.14 -16.73 -4.61
C LYS A 49 -1.97 -16.29 -3.40
N ASN A 50 -3.28 -16.11 -3.59
CA ASN A 50 -4.20 -15.94 -2.47
C ASN A 50 -4.07 -17.19 -1.61
N LYS A 51 -3.42 -17.07 -0.45
CA LYS A 51 -3.51 -18.11 0.56
C LYS A 51 -4.96 -18.07 1.06
N HIS A 52 -5.74 -19.08 0.70
CA HIS A 52 -7.06 -19.27 1.27
C HIS A 52 -6.86 -19.65 2.73
N ARG A 53 -7.01 -18.67 3.63
CA ARG A 53 -7.08 -18.91 5.06
C ARG A 53 -8.53 -18.99 5.47
N GLU A 54 -8.86 -19.88 6.38
CA GLU A 54 -10.19 -19.93 6.98
C GLU A 54 -10.32 -18.87 8.08
N ALA A 55 -11.45 -18.17 8.12
CA ALA A 55 -11.78 -17.25 9.21
C ALA A 55 -12.66 -17.99 10.23
N VAL A 56 -12.14 -18.19 11.44
CA VAL A 56 -12.88 -18.79 12.55
C VAL A 56 -13.26 -17.68 13.52
N PHE A 57 -14.55 -17.57 13.83
CA PHE A 57 -15.07 -16.57 14.76
C PHE A 57 -15.49 -17.25 16.06
N GLN A 58 -14.93 -16.82 17.19
CA GLN A 58 -15.40 -17.23 18.51
C GLN A 58 -16.78 -16.62 18.83
N PRO A 59 -17.60 -17.29 19.67
CA PRO A 59 -18.93 -16.78 20.01
C PRO A 59 -18.88 -15.36 20.61
N GLU A 60 -17.89 -15.08 21.45
CA GLU A 60 -17.67 -13.77 22.07
C GLU A 60 -17.46 -12.68 21.00
N PHE A 61 -16.67 -12.97 19.97
CA PHE A 61 -16.47 -12.06 18.85
C PHE A 61 -17.76 -11.81 18.05
N ARG A 62 -18.62 -12.82 17.91
CA ARG A 62 -19.91 -12.69 17.21
C ARG A 62 -20.87 -11.80 18.00
N ASP A 63 -20.89 -11.92 19.32
CA ASP A 63 -21.68 -11.06 20.18
C ASP A 63 -21.15 -9.61 20.19
N ASP A 64 -19.82 -9.43 20.16
CA ASP A 64 -19.22 -8.11 19.97
C ASP A 64 -19.65 -7.45 18.65
N LEU A 65 -19.65 -8.20 17.54
CA LEU A 65 -20.12 -7.69 16.25
C LEU A 65 -21.61 -7.31 16.29
N ARG A 66 -22.45 -8.12 16.94
CA ARG A 66 -23.87 -7.79 17.14
C ARG A 66 -24.02 -6.48 17.90
N HIS A 67 -23.29 -6.33 19.01
CA HIS A 67 -23.30 -5.12 19.81
C HIS A 67 -22.88 -3.89 19.01
N TRP A 68 -21.86 -4.02 18.16
CA TRP A 68 -21.43 -2.93 17.27
C TRP A 68 -22.49 -2.56 16.24
N ILE A 69 -23.21 -3.53 15.70
CA ILE A 69 -24.31 -3.25 14.75
C ILE A 69 -25.44 -2.47 15.43
N GLU A 70 -25.77 -2.82 16.68
CA GLU A 70 -26.83 -2.17 17.46
C GLU A 70 -26.42 -0.79 17.98
N THR A 71 -25.15 -0.61 18.35
CA THR A 71 -24.67 0.63 19.00
C THR A 71 -24.10 1.63 18.00
N ASP A 72 -23.16 1.20 17.13
CA ASP A 72 -22.54 2.07 16.12
C ASP A 72 -22.16 1.30 14.84
N ARG A 73 -23.00 1.46 13.82
CA ARG A 73 -22.81 0.84 12.51
C ARG A 73 -21.49 1.23 11.83
N LYS A 74 -20.92 2.42 12.10
CA LYS A 74 -19.63 2.83 11.51
C LYS A 74 -18.49 2.00 12.07
N VAL A 75 -18.52 1.70 13.37
CA VAL A 75 -17.53 0.81 14.01
C VAL A 75 -17.66 -0.60 13.47
N ALA A 76 -18.88 -1.11 13.28
CA ALA A 76 -19.12 -2.42 12.67
C ALA A 76 -18.51 -2.52 11.26
N LEU A 77 -18.76 -1.53 10.39
CA LEU A 77 -18.17 -1.50 9.04
C LEU A 77 -16.63 -1.45 9.08
N ARG A 78 -16.06 -0.73 10.04
CA ARG A 78 -14.62 -0.68 10.26
C ARG A 78 -14.05 -2.02 10.71
N ALA A 79 -14.76 -2.74 11.58
CA ALA A 79 -14.39 -4.08 12.01
C ALA A 79 -14.37 -5.04 10.82
N PHE A 80 -15.39 -5.03 9.96
CA PHE A 80 -15.41 -5.83 8.73
C PHE A 80 -14.23 -5.50 7.81
N GLY A 81 -13.93 -4.21 7.59
CA GLY A 81 -12.77 -3.80 6.80
C GLY A 81 -11.43 -4.28 7.39
N LEU A 82 -11.32 -4.37 8.72
CA LEU A 82 -10.15 -4.94 9.38
C LEU A 82 -10.08 -6.46 9.21
N ILE A 83 -11.20 -7.18 9.32
CA ILE A 83 -11.26 -8.64 9.09
C ILE A 83 -10.76 -8.94 7.67
N GLU A 84 -11.27 -8.24 6.65
CA GLU A 84 -10.82 -8.42 5.27
C GLU A 84 -9.33 -8.12 5.08
N ALA A 85 -8.84 -7.06 5.74
CA ALA A 85 -7.42 -6.71 5.70
C ALA A 85 -6.54 -7.79 6.37
N ILE A 86 -6.98 -8.35 7.50
CA ILE A 86 -6.27 -9.42 8.22
C ILE A 86 -6.22 -10.71 7.39
N MET A 87 -7.29 -11.03 6.67
CA MET A 87 -7.34 -12.20 5.78
C MET A 87 -6.31 -12.10 4.65
N ARG A 88 -6.12 -10.90 4.08
CA ARG A 88 -5.10 -10.63 3.06
C ARG A 88 -3.70 -10.65 3.68
N ASP A 89 -3.49 -9.80 4.69
CA ASP A 89 -2.20 -9.53 5.30
C ASP A 89 -2.35 -9.53 6.83
N PRO A 90 -1.98 -10.62 7.53
CA PRO A 90 -2.22 -10.76 8.97
C PRO A 90 -1.15 -10.05 9.81
N PHE A 91 0.07 -9.94 9.31
CA PHE A 91 1.22 -9.36 10.03
C PHE A 91 1.45 -7.88 9.68
N THR A 92 0.90 -7.43 8.56
CA THR A 92 1.07 -6.08 8.02
C THR A 92 -0.28 -5.48 7.71
N GLY A 93 -0.36 -4.14 7.64
CA GLY A 93 -1.57 -3.44 7.23
C GLY A 93 -2.11 -2.45 8.27
N ILE A 94 -3.41 -2.19 8.15
CA ILE A 94 -4.10 -1.11 8.87
C ILE A 94 -4.28 -1.48 10.35
N GLY A 95 -4.14 -0.50 11.23
CA GLY A 95 -4.47 -0.65 12.65
C GLY A 95 -3.29 -0.96 13.58
N LYS A 96 -2.05 -0.74 13.13
CA LYS A 96 -0.80 -0.98 13.91
C LYS A 96 -0.81 -2.35 14.58
N PRO A 97 -0.54 -3.42 13.81
CA PRO A 97 -0.52 -4.78 14.36
C PRO A 97 0.56 -4.87 15.45
N GLU A 98 0.13 -5.09 16.68
CA GLU A 98 0.98 -5.22 17.86
C GLU A 98 0.99 -6.72 18.25
N PRO A 99 2.15 -7.40 18.21
CA PRO A 99 2.24 -8.80 18.63
C PRO A 99 2.16 -8.90 20.16
N LEU A 100 1.19 -9.66 20.67
CA LEU A 100 1.05 -9.92 22.11
C LEU A 100 1.89 -11.13 22.49
N LYS A 101 3.11 -10.88 22.96
CA LYS A 101 4.06 -11.95 23.34
C LYS A 101 3.70 -12.69 24.62
N TYR A 102 2.85 -12.11 25.48
CA TYR A 102 2.59 -12.63 26.82
C TYR A 102 1.49 -13.69 26.91
N LEU A 103 0.55 -13.74 25.94
CA LEU A 103 -0.58 -14.68 25.98
C LEU A 103 -0.29 -16.01 25.26
N ALA A 104 0.13 -15.94 24.00
CA ALA A 104 0.48 -17.11 23.21
C ALA A 104 1.27 -16.72 21.95
N PRO A 105 2.12 -17.61 21.41
CA PRO A 105 2.79 -17.35 20.14
C PRO A 105 1.76 -17.19 19.01
N GLY A 106 1.86 -16.10 18.26
CA GLY A 106 0.98 -15.84 17.11
C GLY A 106 -0.29 -15.05 17.42
N VAL A 107 -0.46 -14.53 18.64
CA VAL A 107 -1.56 -13.60 18.97
C VAL A 107 -1.18 -12.18 18.58
N TRP A 108 -2.11 -11.51 17.90
CA TRP A 108 -1.97 -10.15 17.41
C TRP A 108 -3.14 -9.30 17.89
N SER A 109 -2.85 -8.03 18.14
CA SER A 109 -3.84 -7.01 18.44
C SER A 109 -3.81 -5.93 17.36
N ARG A 110 -4.98 -5.48 16.93
CA ARG A 110 -5.16 -4.33 16.03
C ARG A 110 -6.12 -3.32 16.62
N ARG A 111 -5.86 -2.04 16.36
CA ARG A 111 -6.71 -0.94 16.82
C ARG A 111 -7.97 -0.82 15.97
N LEU A 112 -9.13 -1.03 16.58
CA LEU A 112 -10.43 -0.77 15.96
C LEU A 112 -10.84 0.69 16.18
N THR A 113 -10.84 1.13 17.44
CA THR A 113 -11.06 2.52 17.85
C THR A 113 -9.93 2.98 18.79
N GLN A 114 -10.06 4.15 19.41
CA GLN A 114 -9.12 4.61 20.42
C GLN A 114 -9.05 3.62 21.60
N GLU A 115 -10.23 3.14 22.00
CA GLU A 115 -10.45 2.30 23.19
C GLU A 115 -10.42 0.81 22.85
N HIS A 116 -11.06 0.39 21.76
CA HIS A 116 -11.23 -1.03 21.46
C HIS A 116 -10.11 -1.59 20.58
N ARG A 117 -9.79 -2.86 20.82
CA ARG A 117 -8.80 -3.65 20.09
C ARG A 117 -9.44 -4.94 19.61
N ILE A 118 -9.10 -5.34 18.39
CA ILE A 118 -9.41 -6.66 17.86
C ILE A 118 -8.21 -7.55 18.16
N VAL A 119 -8.47 -8.66 18.86
CA VAL A 119 -7.47 -9.68 19.15
C VAL A 119 -7.75 -10.89 18.27
N TYR A 120 -6.72 -11.34 17.55
CA TYR A 120 -6.79 -12.50 16.66
C TYR A 120 -5.52 -13.34 16.75
N LEU A 121 -5.67 -14.63 16.50
CA LEU A 121 -4.59 -15.60 16.45
C LEU A 121 -4.38 -16.03 15.00
N VAL A 122 -3.15 -15.92 14.53
CA VAL A 122 -2.78 -16.30 13.16
C VAL A 122 -2.15 -17.69 13.19
N ARG A 123 -2.77 -18.64 12.49
CA ARG A 123 -2.20 -19.96 12.19
C ARG A 123 -1.88 -20.07 10.70
N ASP A 124 -1.25 -21.16 10.29
CA ASP A 124 -0.87 -21.37 8.89
C ASP A 124 -2.09 -21.43 7.95
N ASP A 125 -3.11 -22.20 8.34
CA ASP A 125 -4.31 -22.45 7.51
C ASP A 125 -5.54 -21.61 7.91
N ARG A 126 -5.56 -21.04 9.11
CA ARG A 126 -6.72 -20.30 9.63
C ARG A 126 -6.35 -19.12 10.51
N ILE A 127 -7.31 -18.21 10.66
CA ILE A 127 -7.23 -17.05 11.55
C ILE A 127 -8.38 -17.17 12.53
N ASP A 128 -8.06 -17.28 13.82
CA ASP A 128 -9.04 -17.36 14.89
C ASP A 128 -9.25 -15.93 15.46
N PHE A 129 -10.44 -15.38 15.31
CA PHE A 129 -10.83 -14.10 15.90
C PHE A 129 -11.40 -14.33 17.30
N LEU A 130 -10.72 -13.78 18.31
CA LEU A 130 -11.03 -14.03 19.72
C LEU A 130 -11.99 -12.98 20.26
N GLN A 131 -11.64 -11.69 20.14
CA GLN A 131 -12.38 -10.61 20.77
C GLN A 131 -12.28 -9.32 19.96
N GLY A 132 -13.39 -8.57 19.88
CA GLY A 132 -13.50 -7.33 19.12
C GLY A 132 -13.74 -6.10 20.00
N ARG A 133 -14.00 -6.30 21.29
CA ARG A 133 -14.30 -5.25 22.26
C ARG A 133 -13.57 -5.52 23.57
N TYR A 134 -12.87 -4.51 24.08
CA TYR A 134 -12.40 -4.54 25.47
C TYR A 134 -13.59 -4.30 26.40
N HIS A 135 -13.86 -5.27 27.27
CA HIS A 135 -14.77 -5.12 28.40
C HIS A 135 -13.90 -4.83 29.63
N TYR A 136 -14.06 -3.67 30.24
CA TYR A 136 -13.51 -3.33 31.55
C TYR A 136 -14.63 -3.45 32.58
#